data_AF-A0A354U8F0-F1
#
_entry.id   AF-A0A354U8F0-F1
#
_cell.length_a   1.000
_cell.length_b   1.000
_cell.length_c   1.000
_cell.angle_alpha   90.00
_cell.angle_beta   90.00
_cell.angle_gamma   90.00
#
_symmetry.space_group_name_H-M   'P 1'
#
loop_
_entity.id
_entity.type
_entity.pdbx_description
1 polymer ?
#
loop_
_entity_poly.entity_id
_entity_poly.type
_entity_poly.pdbx_seq_one_letter_code
_entity_poly.pdbx_strand_id
1 'polypeptide(L)'
;DFGLRPEDLTMNFIFWPFKRELEADSIRGIGCRVMVFESPAGQESVKVYIARDYYAPLKVEWFNTPADKMGDTPFRSLEVTSFSKSGDLWVVGALSLFGPGWRTVVKFPDTKAGLTKDGVVKELFR
;
A
#
# COMPACT_ATOMS: atom_id res chain seq x y z
N ASP A 1 1.30 18.40 9.73
CA ASP A 1 1.00 16.96 9.74
C ASP A 1 0.89 16.50 8.28
N PHE A 2 1.68 15.51 7.86
CA PHE A 2 1.76 15.08 6.44
C PHE A 2 0.60 14.16 6.02
N GLY A 3 -0.34 13.90 6.94
CA GLY A 3 -1.49 13.01 6.72
C GLY A 3 -1.10 11.54 6.56
N LEU A 4 0.16 11.22 6.86
CA LEU A 4 0.86 9.97 6.62
C LEU A 4 1.35 9.43 7.96
N ARG A 5 0.83 8.27 8.38
CA ARG A 5 1.44 7.55 9.49
C ARG A 5 2.63 6.75 8.96
N PRO A 6 3.73 6.62 9.70
CA PRO A 6 4.84 5.77 9.29
C PRO A 6 4.38 4.34 8.93
N GLU A 7 3.41 3.79 9.66
CA GLU A 7 2.84 2.47 9.36
C GLU A 7 2.19 2.35 7.97
N ASP A 8 1.63 3.45 7.45
CA ASP A 8 0.96 3.48 6.14
C ASP A 8 1.98 3.29 4.99
N LEU A 9 3.21 3.80 5.15
CA LEU A 9 4.31 3.65 4.19
C LEU A 9 4.98 2.27 4.27
N THR A 10 5.10 1.73 5.48
CA THR A 10 5.63 0.36 5.69
C THR A 10 4.62 -0.73 5.34
N MET A 11 3.38 -0.34 5.02
CA MET A 11 2.28 -1.24 4.69
C MET A 11 1.94 -2.23 5.80
N ASN A 12 2.14 -1.85 7.07
CA ASN A 12 1.94 -2.74 8.22
C ASN A 12 0.51 -3.30 8.33
N PHE A 13 -0.46 -2.67 7.66
CA PHE A 13 -1.84 -3.17 7.57
C PHE A 13 -1.96 -4.55 6.91
N ILE A 14 -0.94 -5.05 6.21
CA ILE A 14 -0.92 -6.44 5.70
C ILE A 14 -0.95 -7.49 6.83
N PHE A 15 -0.57 -7.11 8.06
CA PHE A 15 -0.59 -7.97 9.24
C PHE A 15 -1.89 -7.86 10.04
N TRP A 16 -2.82 -7.00 9.60
CA TRP A 16 -4.12 -6.90 10.24
C TRP A 16 -4.96 -8.16 9.96
N PRO A 17 -5.93 -8.50 10.83
CA PRO A 17 -6.90 -9.55 10.56
C PRO A 17 -7.58 -9.39 9.19
N PHE A 18 -7.38 -10.38 8.32
CA PHE A 18 -8.12 -10.50 7.08
C PHE A 18 -9.60 -10.74 7.37
N LYS A 19 -10.49 -10.04 6.67
CA LYS A 19 -11.93 -10.14 6.86
C LYS A 19 -12.65 -10.78 5.68
N ARG A 20 -12.34 -10.30 4.47
CA ARG A 20 -12.97 -10.80 3.24
C ARG A 20 -12.20 -10.38 2.00
N GLU A 21 -12.43 -11.12 0.93
CA GLU A 21 -12.08 -10.74 -0.43
C GLU A 21 -13.33 -10.21 -1.12
N LEU A 22 -13.21 -9.08 -1.80
CA LEU A 22 -14.25 -8.49 -2.64
C LEU A 22 -14.10 -9.00 -4.08
N GLU A 23 -15.04 -8.61 -4.95
CA GLU A 23 -14.88 -8.85 -6.38
C GLU A 23 -13.55 -8.28 -6.89
N ALA A 24 -12.93 -9.01 -7.81
CA ALA A 24 -11.69 -8.58 -8.44
C ALA A 24 -11.94 -7.27 -9.22
N ASP A 25 -10.94 -6.39 -9.20
CA ASP A 25 -10.99 -5.10 -9.86
C ASP A 25 -9.66 -4.84 -10.58
N SER A 26 -9.50 -3.70 -11.22
CA SER A 26 -8.27 -3.32 -11.89
C SER A 26 -7.82 -1.92 -11.53
N ILE A 27 -6.51 -1.76 -11.35
CA ILE A 27 -5.87 -0.44 -11.19
C ILE A 27 -5.04 -0.21 -12.45
N ARG A 28 -5.41 0.81 -13.24
CA ARG A 28 -4.72 1.16 -14.50
C ARG A 28 -4.58 -0.02 -15.46
N GLY A 29 -5.61 -0.85 -15.58
CA GLY A 29 -5.63 -2.04 -16.43
C GLY A 29 -4.92 -3.27 -15.85
N ILE A 30 -4.30 -3.17 -14.67
CA ILE A 30 -3.68 -4.31 -13.99
C ILE A 30 -4.72 -4.98 -13.10
N GLY A 31 -5.03 -6.25 -13.40
CA GLY A 31 -6.00 -7.02 -12.61
C GLY A 31 -5.52 -7.27 -11.18
N CYS A 32 -6.39 -7.01 -10.22
CA CYS A 32 -6.12 -7.04 -8.80
C CYS A 32 -7.09 -7.96 -8.05
N ARG A 33 -6.58 -8.63 -7.01
CA ARG A 33 -7.41 -9.13 -5.90
C ARG A 33 -7.69 -7.96 -4.97
N VAL A 34 -8.92 -7.87 -4.46
CA VAL A 34 -9.33 -6.78 -3.58
C VAL A 34 -9.60 -7.35 -2.20
N MET A 35 -8.72 -7.07 -1.25
CA MET A 35 -8.76 -7.66 0.09
C MET A 35 -9.11 -6.61 1.13
N VAL A 36 -9.92 -6.98 2.11
CA VAL A 36 -10.28 -6.13 3.25
C VAL A 36 -9.66 -6.67 4.53
N PHE A 37 -8.94 -5.80 5.23
CA PHE A 37 -8.39 -6.06 6.55
C PHE A 37 -8.95 -5.05 7.57
N GLU A 38 -8.96 -5.42 8.84
CA GLU A 38 -9.47 -4.57 9.92
C GLU A 38 -8.42 -4.42 11.01
N SER A 39 -8.27 -3.22 11.56
CA SER A 39 -7.33 -2.99 12.63
C SER A 39 -7.65 -3.89 13.83
N PRO A 40 -6.64 -4.37 14.59
CA PRO A 40 -6.89 -5.22 15.75
C PRO A 40 -7.82 -4.60 16.80
N ALA A 41 -7.90 -3.27 16.84
CA ALA A 41 -8.80 -2.52 17.73
C ALA A 41 -10.25 -2.42 17.20
N GLY A 42 -10.53 -2.85 15.97
CA GLY A 42 -11.88 -2.81 15.37
C GLY A 42 -12.38 -1.39 15.05
N GLN A 43 -11.47 -0.43 14.89
CA GLN A 43 -11.80 0.99 14.68
C GLN A 43 -11.60 1.47 13.24
N GLU A 44 -10.76 0.75 12.48
CA GLU A 44 -10.33 1.14 11.14
C GLU A 44 -10.30 -0.11 10.26
N SER A 45 -10.55 0.07 8.97
CA SER A 45 -10.34 -0.97 7.97
C SER A 45 -9.58 -0.44 6.77
N VAL A 46 -8.93 -1.36 6.06
CA VAL A 46 -8.24 -1.09 4.81
C VAL A 46 -8.76 -1.99 3.71
N LYS A 47 -8.91 -1.41 2.52
CA LYS A 47 -9.14 -2.14 1.28
C LYS A 47 -7.86 -2.05 0.44
N VAL A 48 -7.30 -3.20 0.09
CA VAL A 48 -6.00 -3.32 -0.58
C VAL A 48 -6.19 -4.00 -1.93
N TYR A 49 -5.70 -3.35 -2.99
CA TYR A 49 -5.70 -3.85 -4.35
C TYR A 49 -4.35 -4.47 -4.65
N ILE A 50 -4.28 -5.80 -4.69
CA ILE A 50 -3.04 -6.56 -4.89
C ILE A 50 -2.99 -7.06 -6.33
N ALA A 51 -1.99 -6.63 -7.10
CA ALA A 51 -1.79 -7.07 -8.48
C ALA A 51 -1.63 -8.59 -8.55
N ARG A 52 -2.38 -9.24 -9.45
CA ARG A 52 -2.35 -10.71 -9.61
C ARG A 52 -1.01 -11.22 -10.12
N ASP A 53 -0.37 -10.46 -11.01
CA ASP A 53 0.84 -10.91 -11.71
C ASP A 53 2.13 -10.52 -10.96
N TYR A 54 2.06 -9.51 -10.07
CA TYR A 54 3.22 -8.95 -9.39
C TYR A 54 3.18 -9.15 -7.87
N TYR A 55 2.05 -9.62 -7.34
CA TYR A 55 1.82 -9.84 -5.90
C TYR A 55 2.13 -8.63 -5.03
N ALA A 56 2.05 -7.43 -5.61
CA ALA A 56 2.34 -6.17 -4.95
C ALA A 56 1.06 -5.33 -4.84
N PRO A 57 0.85 -4.60 -3.72
CA PRO A 57 -0.29 -3.70 -3.63
C PRO A 57 -0.10 -2.48 -4.52
N LEU A 58 -1.11 -2.18 -5.34
CA LEU A 58 -1.13 -1.03 -6.25
C LEU A 58 -1.95 0.13 -5.70
N LYS A 59 -2.94 -0.16 -4.87
CA LYS A 59 -3.79 0.85 -4.22
C LYS A 59 -4.20 0.38 -2.83
N VAL A 60 -4.27 1.33 -1.91
CA VAL A 60 -4.76 1.14 -0.55
C VAL A 60 -5.78 2.24 -0.27
N GLU A 61 -6.87 1.87 0.36
CA GLU A 61 -7.93 2.78 0.80
C GLU A 61 -8.21 2.55 2.28
N TRP A 62 -8.21 3.61 3.07
CA TRP A 62 -8.46 3.56 4.51
C TRP A 62 -9.84 4.09 4.85
N PHE A 63 -10.49 3.44 5.83
CA PHE A 63 -11.82 3.77 6.31
C PHE A 63 -11.80 3.87 7.85
N ASN A 64 -12.32 4.95 8.41
CA ASN A 64 -12.44 5.17 9.87
C ASN A 64 -13.62 4.37 10.48
N THR A 65 -13.81 3.15 10.00
CA THR A 65 -14.90 2.24 10.35
C THR A 65 -14.39 0.81 10.29
N PRO A 66 -14.91 -0.09 11.13
CA PRO A 66 -14.67 -1.53 11.00
C PRO A 66 -15.16 -2.06 9.65
N ALA A 67 -14.69 -3.24 9.27
CA ALA A 67 -14.89 -3.76 7.92
C ALA A 67 -16.37 -4.04 7.60
N ASP A 68 -17.19 -4.39 8.60
CA ASP A 68 -18.64 -4.63 8.46
C ASP A 68 -19.45 -3.35 8.21
N LYS A 69 -18.90 -2.18 8.59
CA LYS A 69 -19.52 -0.85 8.42
C LYS A 69 -18.80 0.01 7.38
N MET A 70 -17.88 -0.59 6.63
CA MET A 70 -17.11 0.08 5.59
C MET A 70 -18.05 0.56 4.48
N GLY A 71 -18.12 1.88 4.27
CA GLY A 71 -18.81 2.48 3.12
C GLY A 71 -17.94 2.56 1.87
N ASP A 72 -18.40 3.28 0.85
CA ASP A 72 -17.69 3.38 -0.43
C ASP A 72 -16.63 4.50 -0.48
N THR A 73 -16.70 5.45 0.45
CA THR A 73 -15.82 6.62 0.45
C THR A 73 -14.71 6.46 1.48
N PRO A 74 -13.45 6.24 1.04
CA PRO A 74 -12.32 6.22 1.96
C PRO A 74 -11.97 7.64 2.40
N PHE A 75 -11.48 7.79 3.63
CA PHE A 75 -10.98 9.09 4.10
C PHE A 75 -9.56 9.37 3.62
N ARG A 76 -8.81 8.30 3.27
CA ARG A 76 -7.47 8.39 2.67
C ARG A 76 -7.25 7.29 1.66
N SER A 77 -6.39 7.55 0.68
CA SER A 77 -5.89 6.52 -0.23
C SER A 77 -4.42 6.71 -0.58
N LEU A 78 -3.78 5.61 -0.97
CA LEU A 78 -2.42 5.53 -1.47
C LEU A 78 -2.46 4.75 -2.77
N GLU A 79 -1.77 5.25 -3.78
CA GLU A 79 -1.64 4.58 -5.07
C GLU A 79 -0.18 4.54 -5.49
N VAL A 80 0.26 3.35 -5.93
CA VAL A 80 1.53 3.18 -6.62
C VAL A 80 1.38 3.74 -8.02
N THR A 81 2.05 4.86 -8.28
CA THR A 81 1.91 5.61 -9.53
C THR A 81 3.05 5.37 -10.51
N SER A 82 4.15 4.80 -10.03
CA SER A 82 5.28 4.33 -10.84
C SER A 82 5.93 3.15 -10.14
N PHE A 83 6.25 2.11 -10.92
CA PHE A 83 7.02 0.96 -10.48
C PHE A 83 7.81 0.40 -11.67
N SER A 84 8.94 -0.23 -11.39
CA SER A 84 9.80 -0.82 -12.41
C SER A 84 10.39 -2.14 -11.91
N LYS A 85 10.74 -3.02 -12.85
CA LYS A 85 11.42 -4.27 -12.52
C LYS A 85 12.93 -4.02 -12.48
N SER A 86 13.58 -4.42 -11.40
CA SER A 86 15.02 -4.36 -11.20
C SER A 86 15.51 -5.74 -10.78
N GLY A 87 16.13 -6.47 -11.71
CA GLY A 87 16.40 -7.90 -11.53
C GLY A 87 15.10 -8.69 -11.35
N ASP A 88 15.00 -9.43 -10.24
CA ASP A 88 13.80 -10.20 -9.87
C ASP A 88 12.81 -9.43 -8.99
N LEU A 89 13.10 -8.17 -8.67
CA LEU A 89 12.31 -7.35 -7.74
C LEU A 89 11.49 -6.29 -8.49
N TRP A 90 10.28 -6.05 -8.02
CA TRP A 90 9.48 -4.88 -8.39
C TRP A 90 9.77 -3.75 -7.41
N VAL A 91 10.17 -2.59 -7.93
CA VAL A 91 10.58 -1.44 -7.14
C VAL A 91 9.62 -0.28 -7.40
N VAL A 92 9.07 0.30 -6.34
CA VAL A 92 8.19 1.47 -6.41
C VAL A 92 9.02 2.72 -6.74
N GLY A 93 8.68 3.40 -7.83
CA GLY A 93 9.28 4.66 -8.25
C GLY A 93 8.51 5.89 -7.76
N ALA A 94 7.20 5.77 -7.51
CA ALA A 94 6.42 6.87 -6.95
C ALA A 94 5.12 6.41 -6.27
N LEU A 95 4.79 7.07 -5.16
CA LEU A 95 3.54 6.92 -4.43
C LEU A 95 2.77 8.24 -4.47
N SER A 96 1.46 8.17 -4.74
CA SER A 96 0.55 9.30 -4.53
C SER A 96 -0.37 8.98 -3.36
N LEU A 97 -0.45 9.90 -2.41
CA LEU A 97 -1.38 9.84 -1.29
C LEU A 97 -2.37 10.97 -1.35
N PHE A 98 -3.60 10.63 -1.00
CA PHE A 98 -4.74 11.52 -1.04
C PHE A 98 -5.45 11.49 0.31
N GLY A 99 -5.85 12.66 0.78
CA GLY A 99 -6.73 12.81 1.93
C GLY A 99 -7.54 14.11 1.82
N PRO A 100 -8.29 14.47 2.87
CA PRO A 100 -9.22 15.59 2.81
C PRO A 100 -8.49 16.92 2.61
N GLY A 101 -8.61 17.50 1.42
CA GLY A 101 -8.00 18.79 1.07
C GLY A 101 -6.50 18.76 0.79
N TRP A 102 -5.87 17.58 0.71
CA TRP A 102 -4.44 17.47 0.45
C TRP A 102 -4.07 16.30 -0.45
N ARG A 103 -2.92 16.45 -1.12
CA ARG A 103 -2.29 15.41 -1.92
C ARG A 103 -0.77 15.46 -1.70
N THR A 104 -0.20 14.31 -1.38
CA THR A 104 1.25 14.15 -1.22
C THR A 104 1.76 13.20 -2.31
N VAL A 105 2.85 13.57 -2.98
CA VAL A 105 3.52 12.70 -3.95
C VAL A 105 4.94 12.45 -3.46
N VAL A 106 5.27 11.18 -3.25
CA VAL A 106 6.61 10.73 -2.90
C VAL A 106 7.24 10.13 -4.15
N LYS A 107 8.37 10.67 -4.60
CA LYS A 107 9.12 10.19 -5.76
C LYS A 107 10.45 9.59 -5.30
N PHE A 108 10.80 8.45 -5.88
CA PHE A 108 12.07 7.76 -5.66
C PHE A 108 12.88 7.85 -6.97
N PRO A 109 13.64 8.96 -7.18
CA PRO A 109 14.30 9.24 -8.45
C PRO A 109 15.40 8.22 -8.77
N ASP A 110 16.10 7.74 -7.75
CA ASP A 110 17.10 6.69 -7.86
C ASP A 110 16.59 5.44 -7.13
N THR A 111 16.30 4.39 -7.90
CA THR A 111 15.88 3.10 -7.37
C THR A 111 16.84 2.03 -7.85
N LYS A 112 17.78 1.66 -6.98
CA LYS A 112 18.63 0.47 -7.16
C LYS A 112 18.20 -0.55 -6.13
N ALA A 113 17.60 -1.64 -6.58
CA ALA A 113 17.34 -2.81 -5.75
C ALA A 113 18.37 -3.88 -6.08
N GLY A 114 18.90 -4.53 -5.05
CA GLY A 114 19.83 -5.63 -5.18
C GLY A 114 19.75 -6.49 -3.94
N LEU A 115 19.83 -7.80 -4.11
CA LEU A 115 19.96 -8.73 -3.00
C LEU A 115 21.39 -8.57 -2.46
N THR A 116 21.55 -7.91 -1.32
CA THR A 116 22.83 -7.97 -0.60
C THR A 116 22.99 -9.41 -0.12
N LYS A 117 24.05 -10.12 -0.56
CA LYS A 117 24.35 -11.51 -0.13
C LYS A 117 24.30 -11.69 1.39
N ASP A 118 24.53 -10.62 2.15
CA ASP A 118 24.66 -10.63 3.60
C ASP A 118 23.50 -9.94 4.37
N GLY A 119 22.43 -9.49 3.70
CA GLY A 119 21.27 -8.88 4.35
C GLY A 119 21.56 -7.57 5.12
N VAL A 120 21.09 -6.44 4.59
CA VAL A 120 21.14 -5.10 5.20
C VAL A 120 22.56 -4.56 5.43
N VAL A 121 22.85 -3.40 4.84
CA VAL A 121 24.12 -2.68 5.07
C VAL A 121 24.22 -2.36 6.56
N LYS A 122 25.25 -2.92 7.24
CA LYS A 122 25.45 -2.81 8.70
C LYS A 122 25.52 -1.36 9.23
N GLU A 123 25.68 -0.38 8.35
CA GLU A 123 25.82 1.04 8.70
C GLU A 123 24.62 1.90 8.31
N LEU A 124 23.52 1.32 7.80
CA LEU A 124 22.40 2.11 7.28
C LEU A 124 21.55 2.81 8.36
N PHE A 125 21.60 2.35 9.61
CA PHE A 125 20.76 2.83 10.72
C PHE A 125 21.57 3.31 11.94
N ARG A 126 22.76 3.88 11.73
CA ARG A 126 23.50 4.56 12.82
C ARG A 126 22.87 5.90 13.18
#